data_AF-A0A2X3JN20-F1
#
_entry.id   AF-A0A2X3JN20-F1
#
_cell.length_a   1.000
_cell.length_b   1.000
_cell.length_c   1.000
_cell.angle_alpha   90.00
_cell.angle_beta   90.00
_cell.angle_gamma   90.00
#
_symmetry.space_group_name_H-M   'P 1'
#
loop_
_entity.id
_entity.type
_entity.pdbx_description
1 polymer ?
#
loop_
_entity_poly.entity_id
_entity_poly.type
_entity_poly.pdbx_seq_one_letter_code
_entity_poly.pdbx_strand_id
1 'polypeptide(L)'
;MTLDTSTSSSASAEMITPALEGATLSDGQLKDGGKGIKIDEVVKGSPAAQAGLQKDDVIIGVNRDRVNSIAEMRKVLAAKPAIIALQIVRGNESIYLLMR
;
A
#
# COMPACT_ATOMS: atom_id res chain seq x y z
N MET A 1 -20.33 -16.43 -17.79
CA MET A 1 -20.29 -14.95 -17.76
C MET A 1 -19.75 -14.59 -16.38
N THR A 2 -18.59 -13.98 -16.19
CA THR A 2 -17.87 -12.96 -16.95
C THR A 2 -16.36 -13.29 -17.04
N LEU A 3 -15.74 -12.82 -18.12
CA LEU A 3 -14.31 -12.87 -18.41
C LEU A 3 -13.52 -11.85 -17.58
N ASP A 4 -12.19 -11.98 -17.63
CA ASP A 4 -11.21 -10.87 -17.58
C ASP A 4 -10.88 -10.34 -16.16
N THR A 5 -9.65 -10.05 -15.73
CA THR A 5 -8.40 -9.72 -16.44
C THR A 5 -7.22 -9.70 -15.45
N SER A 6 -5.99 -9.76 -15.97
CA SER A 6 -4.73 -9.22 -15.40
C SER A 6 -3.98 -10.10 -14.37
N THR A 7 -3.08 -10.98 -14.81
CA THR A 7 -1.67 -10.63 -15.14
C THR A 7 -0.86 -10.23 -13.90
N SER A 8 -0.37 -11.24 -13.19
CA SER A 8 1.06 -11.43 -12.82
C SER A 8 1.92 -10.21 -12.43
N SER A 9 1.38 -9.26 -11.67
CA SER A 9 2.17 -8.30 -10.88
C SER A 9 1.54 -7.94 -9.52
N SER A 10 0.27 -8.33 -9.28
CA SER A 10 -0.45 -8.02 -8.04
C SER A 10 -0.29 -9.07 -6.92
N ALA A 11 0.37 -10.20 -7.20
CA ALA A 11 0.47 -11.38 -6.32
C ALA A 11 1.26 -11.18 -5.01
N SER A 12 1.54 -9.95 -4.61
CA SER A 12 2.53 -9.63 -3.60
C SER A 12 2.03 -8.86 -2.38
N ALA A 13 0.85 -8.25 -2.42
CA ALA A 13 0.27 -7.57 -1.27
C ALA A 13 -0.63 -8.50 -0.42
N GLU A 14 -1.28 -9.47 -1.06
CA GLU A 14 -2.24 -10.39 -0.44
C GLU A 14 -1.63 -11.28 0.65
N MET A 15 -0.31 -11.54 0.63
CA MET A 15 0.30 -12.55 1.52
C MET A 15 0.89 -12.01 2.82
N ILE A 16 0.82 -10.69 3.09
CA ILE A 16 1.78 -10.08 4.05
C ILE A 16 1.09 -9.53 5.30
N THR A 17 -0.13 -9.01 5.18
CA THR A 17 -0.98 -8.66 6.33
C THR A 17 -2.43 -8.51 5.88
N PRO A 18 -3.41 -9.02 6.64
CA PRO A 18 -4.83 -8.89 6.29
C PRO A 18 -5.29 -7.43 6.17
N ALA A 19 -4.61 -6.50 6.83
CA ALA A 19 -4.93 -5.07 6.77
C ALA A 19 -4.73 -4.42 5.40
N LEU A 20 -3.92 -5.02 4.50
CA LEU A 20 -3.67 -4.50 3.15
C LEU A 20 -4.38 -5.31 2.05
N GLU A 21 -5.23 -6.26 2.43
CA GLU A 21 -5.97 -7.04 1.45
C GLU A 21 -6.81 -6.14 0.54
N GLY A 22 -6.80 -6.47 -0.75
CA GLY A 22 -7.50 -5.75 -1.80
C GLY A 22 -6.84 -4.44 -2.25
N ALA A 23 -5.62 -4.12 -1.84
CA ALA A 23 -4.86 -3.03 -2.46
C ALA A 23 -3.86 -3.55 -3.50
N THR A 24 -3.93 -2.99 -4.71
CA THR A 24 -2.95 -3.18 -5.77
C THR A 24 -1.88 -2.10 -5.67
N LEU A 25 -0.64 -2.54 -5.48
CA LEU A 25 0.51 -1.70 -5.21
C LEU A 25 1.56 -1.88 -6.31
N SER A 26 2.13 -0.79 -6.78
CA SER A 26 3.26 -0.77 -7.72
C SER A 26 4.42 0.05 -7.17
N ASP A 27 5.64 -0.26 -7.60
CA ASP A 27 6.76 0.64 -7.36
C ASP A 27 6.51 1.96 -8.10
N GLY A 28 6.59 3.06 -7.36
CA GLY A 28 6.25 4.37 -7.84
C GLY A 28 7.31 5.39 -7.49
N GLN A 29 7.22 6.54 -8.14
CA GLN A 29 8.01 7.71 -7.78
C GLN A 29 7.06 8.82 -7.36
N LEU A 30 7.40 9.49 -6.27
CA LEU A 30 6.71 10.69 -5.83
C LEU A 30 6.95 11.82 -6.83
N LYS A 31 6.02 12.76 -6.85
CA LYS A 31 6.16 14.02 -7.60
C LYS A 31 7.42 14.81 -7.23
N ASP A 32 7.92 14.63 -6.01
CA ASP A 32 9.13 15.29 -5.49
C ASP A 32 10.44 14.58 -5.90
N GLY A 33 10.37 13.52 -6.73
CA GLY A 33 11.53 12.70 -7.12
C GLY A 33 11.92 11.64 -6.08
N GLY A 34 11.24 11.60 -4.92
CA GLY A 34 11.36 10.53 -3.95
C GLY A 34 10.87 9.19 -4.49
N LYS A 35 11.42 8.08 -4.02
CA LYS A 35 10.90 6.74 -4.32
C LYS A 35 9.77 6.39 -3.33
N GLY A 36 8.78 5.65 -3.80
CA GLY A 36 7.63 5.24 -2.99
C GLY A 36 6.88 4.06 -3.59
N ILE A 37 5.73 3.74 -3.02
CA ILE A 37 4.86 2.68 -3.50
C ILE A 37 3.53 3.31 -3.86
N LYS A 38 3.17 3.29 -5.14
CA LYS A 38 1.93 3.86 -5.62
C LYS A 38 0.81 2.83 -5.49
N ILE A 39 -0.38 3.29 -5.15
CA ILE A 39 -1.60 2.48 -5.14
C ILE A 39 -2.31 2.67 -6.47
N ASP A 40 -2.34 1.63 -7.29
CA ASP A 40 -3.05 1.65 -8.56
C ASP A 40 -4.55 1.45 -8.37
N GLU A 41 -4.92 0.54 -7.47
CA GLU A 41 -6.31 0.18 -7.24
C GLU A 41 -6.55 -0.25 -5.78
N VAL A 42 -7.75 0.02 -5.28
CA VAL A 42 -8.22 -0.50 -3.99
C VAL A 42 -9.62 -1.09 -4.17
N VAL A 43 -9.76 -2.36 -3.79
CA VAL A 43 -11.03 -3.09 -3.84
C VAL A 43 -11.97 -2.54 -2.78
N LYS A 44 -13.16 -2.11 -3.21
CA LYS A 44 -14.17 -1.57 -2.30
C LYS A 44 -14.64 -2.64 -1.31
N GLY A 45 -14.67 -2.27 -0.02
CA GLY A 45 -15.05 -3.18 1.07
C GLY A 45 -13.92 -4.08 1.55
N SER A 46 -12.71 -3.97 0.99
CA SER A 46 -11.53 -4.66 1.51
C SER A 46 -10.98 -3.97 2.76
N PRO A 47 -10.15 -4.66 3.58
CA PRO A 47 -9.48 -4.05 4.73
C PRO A 47 -8.66 -2.80 4.38
N ALA A 48 -7.98 -2.80 3.23
CA ALA A 48 -7.26 -1.63 2.74
C ALA A 48 -8.21 -0.43 2.50
N ALA A 49 -9.37 -0.66 1.90
CA ALA A 49 -10.38 0.39 1.74
C ALA A 49 -10.96 0.86 3.09
N GLN A 50 -11.18 -0.06 4.02
CA GLN A 50 -11.63 0.26 5.39
C GLN A 50 -10.59 1.07 6.16
N ALA A 51 -9.30 0.84 5.91
CA ALA A 51 -8.22 1.63 6.45
C ALA A 51 -8.15 3.06 5.88
N GLY A 52 -8.86 3.34 4.78
CA GLY A 52 -8.89 4.64 4.12
C GLY A 52 -7.90 4.80 2.98
N LEU A 53 -7.29 3.70 2.51
CA LEU A 53 -6.45 3.72 1.30
C LEU A 53 -7.30 4.01 0.07
N GLN A 54 -6.73 4.77 -0.85
CA GLN A 54 -7.36 5.16 -2.10
C GLN A 54 -6.39 4.98 -3.26
N LYS A 55 -6.96 4.84 -4.46
CA LYS A 55 -6.21 4.91 -5.70
C LYS A 55 -5.45 6.25 -5.79
N ASP A 56 -4.27 6.19 -6.39
CA ASP A 56 -3.32 7.30 -6.54
C ASP A 56 -2.63 7.76 -5.24
N ASP A 57 -2.85 7.06 -4.13
CA ASP A 57 -2.03 7.24 -2.92
C ASP A 57 -0.61 6.75 -3.16
N VAL A 58 0.37 7.45 -2.58
CA VAL A 58 1.77 7.02 -2.61
C VAL A 58 2.29 6.79 -1.20
N ILE A 59 2.53 5.53 -0.86
CA ILE A 59 3.15 5.14 0.41
C ILE A 59 4.64 5.53 0.38
N ILE A 60 5.06 6.20 1.44
CA ILE A 60 6.44 6.65 1.65
C ILE A 60 7.08 6.09 2.92
N GLY A 61 6.27 5.52 3.80
CA GLY A 61 6.72 4.99 5.08
C GLY A 61 5.74 4.00 5.68
N VAL A 62 6.27 3.07 6.48
CA VAL A 62 5.49 2.15 7.32
C VAL A 62 6.10 2.12 8.72
N ASN A 63 5.29 2.27 9.76
CA ASN A 63 5.72 2.18 11.16
C ASN A 63 6.89 3.09 11.54
N ARG A 64 6.93 4.30 10.94
CA ARG A 64 8.03 5.28 11.03
C ARG A 64 9.30 4.90 10.28
N ASP A 65 9.35 3.75 9.64
CA ASP A 65 10.41 3.37 8.71
C ASP A 65 10.08 3.88 7.30
N ARG A 66 11.04 4.55 6.67
CA ARG A 66 10.89 5.02 5.29
C ARG A 66 10.96 3.83 4.35
N VAL A 67 10.01 3.73 3.42
CA VAL A 67 9.99 2.66 2.42
C VAL A 67 10.04 3.25 1.01
N ASN A 68 10.98 2.77 0.21
CA ASN A 68 11.20 3.25 -1.15
C ASN A 68 10.76 2.23 -2.20
N SER A 69 10.41 1.02 -1.76
CA SER A 69 10.00 -0.07 -2.64
C SER A 69 9.12 -1.06 -1.88
N ILE A 70 8.31 -1.78 -2.64
CA ILE A 70 7.45 -2.85 -2.11
C ILE A 70 8.31 -3.82 -1.29
N ALA A 71 9.49 -4.22 -1.77
CA ALA A 71 10.38 -5.12 -1.05
C ALA A 71 10.77 -4.65 0.37
N GLU A 72 10.98 -3.34 0.58
CA GLU A 72 11.29 -2.79 1.91
C GLU A 72 10.05 -2.82 2.80
N MET A 73 8.91 -2.37 2.27
CA MET A 73 7.63 -2.46 2.96
C MET A 73 7.35 -3.90 3.40
N ARG A 74 7.54 -4.88 2.53
CA ARG A 74 7.40 -6.30 2.83
C ARG A 74 8.25 -6.74 4.01
N LYS A 75 9.51 -6.29 4.11
CA LYS A 75 10.40 -6.60 5.23
C LYS A 75 9.86 -6.04 6.56
N VAL A 76 9.37 -4.80 6.55
CA VAL A 76 8.79 -4.15 7.74
C VAL A 76 7.53 -4.88 8.18
N LEU A 77 6.64 -5.23 7.24
CA LEU A 77 5.40 -5.94 7.54
C LEU A 77 5.64 -7.40 7.95
N ALA A 78 6.71 -8.04 7.48
CA ALA A 78 7.08 -9.40 7.87
C ALA A 78 7.33 -9.54 9.39
N ALA A 79 7.65 -8.43 10.08
CA ALA A 79 7.77 -8.38 11.52
C ALA A 79 6.42 -8.52 12.27
N LYS A 80 5.29 -8.59 11.54
CA LYS A 80 3.91 -8.71 12.07
C LYS A 80 3.66 -7.78 13.27
N PRO A 81 3.84 -6.46 13.10
CA PRO A 81 3.61 -5.52 14.17
C PRO A 81 2.13 -5.50 14.55
N ALA A 82 1.83 -5.33 15.84
CA ALA A 82 0.46 -5.27 16.35
C ALA A 82 -0.31 -4.02 15.87
N ILE A 83 0.41 -2.99 15.44
CA ILE A 83 -0.14 -1.76 14.85
C ILE A 83 0.68 -1.46 13.60
N ILE A 84 -0.01 -1.13 12.51
CA ILE A 84 0.60 -0.75 11.24
C ILE A 84 0.25 0.72 10.98
N ALA A 85 1.25 1.58 11.03
CA ALA A 85 1.13 2.99 10.65
C ALA A 85 1.65 3.19 9.22
N LEU A 86 0.75 3.32 8.24
CA LEU A 86 1.12 3.67 6.88
C LEU A 86 1.20 5.18 6.72
N GLN A 87 2.31 5.65 6.17
CA GLN A 87 2.45 7.03 5.73
C GLN A 87 2.24 7.09 4.23
N ILE A 88 1.17 7.75 3.80
CA ILE A 88 0.84 7.96 2.40
C ILE A 88 0.90 9.45 2.05
N VAL A 89 1.09 9.73 0.78
CA VAL A 89 0.95 11.04 0.18
C VAL A 89 -0.21 10.99 -0.80
N ARG A 90 -1.23 11.81 -0.56
CA ARG A 90 -2.40 11.97 -1.42
C ARG A 90 -2.37 13.38 -2.00
N GLY A 91 -2.07 13.49 -3.29
CA GLY A 91 -1.86 14.79 -3.94
C GLY A 91 -0.63 15.50 -3.40
N ASN A 92 -0.83 16.45 -2.48
CA ASN A 92 0.22 17.22 -1.81
C ASN A 92 0.16 17.09 -0.28
N GLU A 93 -0.73 16.27 0.25
CA GLU A 93 -0.92 16.07 1.68
C GLU A 93 -0.34 14.72 2.10
N SER A 94 0.36 14.70 3.24
CA SER A 94 0.81 13.46 3.87
C SER A 94 -0.20 13.01 4.91
N ILE A 95 -0.76 11.82 4.72
CA ILE A 95 -1.77 11.23 5.60
C ILE A 95 -1.17 10.00 6.28
N TYR A 96 -1.47 9.83 7.56
CA TYR A 96 -1.11 8.63 8.31
C TYR A 96 -2.36 7.78 8.56
N LEU A 97 -2.31 6.54 8.11
CA LEU A 97 -3.36 5.55 8.35
C LEU A 97 -2.86 4.54 9.38
N LEU A 98 -3.62 4.39 10.45
CA LEU A 98 -3.32 3.47 11.53
C LEU A 98 -4.27 2.29 11.45
N MET A 99 -3.70 1.09 11.33
CA MET A 99 -4.43 -0.17 11.25
C MET A 99 -3.97 -1.06 12.41
N ARG A 100 -4.90 -1.84 12.96
CA ARG A 100 -4.68 -2.75 14.09
C ARG A 100 -5.26 -4.12 13.76
#